data_AF-A0A5N6PU74-F1
#
_entry.id   AF-A0A5N6PU74-F1
#
_cell.length_a   1.000
_cell.length_b   1.000
_cell.length_c   1.000
_cell.angle_alpha   90.00
_cell.angle_beta   90.00
_cell.angle_gamma   90.00
#
_symmetry.space_group_name_H-M   'P 1'
#
loop_
_entity.id
_entity.type
_entity.pdbx_description
1 polymer ?
#
loop_
_entity_poly.entity_id
_entity_poly.type
_entity_poly.pdbx_seq_one_letter_code
_entity_poly.pdbx_strand_id
1 'polypeptide(L)' 'MGIWLEALLVGGINRARINMCHGRRDWHKALIQKVKRLIEEKGYVVAIMIDTEGSEIHMGDLGGASSTKSKA' A
#
# COMPACT_ATOMS: atom_id res chain seq x y z
N MET A 1 -11.10 6.61 -5.96
CA MET A 1 -10.33 5.34 -5.80
C MET A 1 -10.68 4.29 -6.86
N GLY A 2 -11.95 4.03 -7.19
CA GLY A 2 -12.34 2.99 -8.17
C GLY A 2 -11.71 3.16 -9.56
N ILE A 3 -11.82 4.37 -10.13
CA ILE A 3 -11.23 4.74 -11.44
C ILE A 3 -9.71 4.46 -11.51
N TRP A 4 -8.97 4.77 -10.45
CA TRP A 4 -7.52 4.57 -10.44
C TRP A 4 -7.11 3.10 -10.42
N LEU A 5 -7.85 2.27 -9.68
CA LEU A 5 -7.58 0.84 -9.60
C LEU A 5 -7.89 0.16 -10.95
N GLU A 6 -8.99 0.54 -11.59
CA GLU A 6 -9.34 0.07 -12.94
C GLU A 6 -8.31 0.53 -13.98
N ALA A 7 -7.86 1.79 -13.93
CA ALA A 7 -6.83 2.29 -14.83
C ALA A 7 -5.52 1.50 -14.72
N LEU A 8 -5.12 1.11 -13.51
CA LEU A 8 -3.95 0.25 -13.29
C LEU A 8 -4.16 -1.16 -13.87
N LEU A 9 -5.35 -1.74 -13.70
CA LEU A 9 -5.69 -3.06 -14.25
C LEU A 9 -5.67 -3.05 -15.78
N VAL A 10 -6.25 -2.03 -16.41
CA VAL A 10 -6.18 -1.81 -17.86
C VAL A 10 -4.74 -1.57 -18.30
N GLY A 11 -3.95 -0.87 -17.49
CA GLY A 11 -2.52 -0.67 -17.71
C GLY A 11 -1.66 -1.93 -17.57
N GLY A 12 -2.25 -3.08 -17.22
CA GLY A 12 -1.58 -4.38 -17.25
C GLY A 12 -0.89 -4.80 -15.94
N ILE A 13 -1.27 -4.25 -14.78
CA ILE A 13 -0.74 -4.77 -13.51
C ILE A 13 -1.17 -6.23 -13.29
N ASN A 14 -0.25 -7.07 -12.79
CA ASN A 14 -0.56 -8.47 -12.46
C ASN A 14 -0.68 -8.72 -10.95
N ARG A 15 -0.20 -7.77 -10.12
CA ARG A 15 -0.21 -7.88 -8.66
C ARG A 15 -0.60 -6.56 -8.00
N ALA A 16 -1.46 -6.67 -6.98
CA ALA A 16 -1.74 -5.60 -6.03
C ALA A 16 -0.98 -5.88 -4.71
N ARG A 17 0.11 -5.15 -4.46
CA ARG A 17 0.88 -5.22 -3.20
C ARG A 17 0.26 -4.29 -2.16
N ILE A 18 -0.08 -4.84 -1.01
CA ILE A 18 -0.61 -4.11 0.13
C ILE A 18 0.43 -4.12 1.23
N ASN A 19 1.11 -2.99 1.41
CA ASN A 19 2.10 -2.78 2.46
C ASN A 19 1.40 -2.55 3.82
N MET A 20 1.69 -3.40 4.80
CA MET A 20 1.08 -3.35 6.14
C MET A 20 1.75 -2.37 7.10
N CYS A 21 2.93 -1.83 6.79
CA CYS A 21 3.56 -0.74 7.56
C CYS A 21 2.71 0.54 7.55
N HIS A 22 1.75 0.65 6.61
CA HIS A 22 0.95 1.85 6.40
C HIS A 22 -0.53 1.52 6.34
N GLY A 23 -1.35 2.36 6.96
CA GLY A 23 -2.81 2.24 6.90
C GLY A 23 -3.39 1.43 8.05
N ARG A 24 -4.73 1.29 8.02
CA ARG A 24 -5.50 0.58 9.05
C ARG A 24 -6.14 -0.66 8.47
N ARG A 25 -6.39 -1.66 9.32
CA ARG A 25 -7.05 -2.93 8.96
C ARG A 25 -8.30 -2.75 8.10
N ASP A 26 -9.17 -1.81 8.44
CA ASP A 26 -10.42 -1.57 7.70
C ASP A 26 -10.17 -1.04 6.28
N TRP A 27 -9.16 -0.19 6.12
CA TRP A 27 -8.76 0.32 4.82
C TRP A 27 -8.22 -0.80 3.94
N HIS A 28 -7.34 -1.67 4.47
CA HIS A 28 -6.85 -2.84 3.74
C HIS A 28 -7.98 -3.79 3.34
N LYS A 29 -8.92 -4.05 4.26
CA LYS A 29 -10.10 -4.89 3.99
C LYS A 29 -10.94 -4.32 2.84
N ALA A 30 -11.20 -3.01 2.87
CA ALA A 30 -11.97 -2.33 1.81
C ALA A 30 -11.24 -2.36 0.46
N LEU A 31 -9.90 -2.23 0.46
CA LEU A 31 -9.09 -2.34 -0.75
C LEU A 31 -9.15 -3.75 -1.34
N ILE A 32 -8.96 -4.78 -0.52
CA ILE A 32 -9.03 -6.20 -0.94
C ILE A 32 -10.40 -6.52 -1.54
N GLN A 33 -11.49 -6.09 -0.89
CA GLN A 33 -12.84 -6.31 -1.40
C GLN A 33 -13.06 -5.64 -2.76
N LYS A 34 -12.53 -4.44 -2.98
CA LYS A 34 -12.61 -3.76 -4.28
C LYS A 34 -11.85 -4.50 -5.37
N VAL A 35 -10.61 -4.95 -5.09
CA VAL A 35 -9.83 -5.74 -6.06
C VAL A 35 -10.57 -7.02 -6.44
N LYS A 36 -11.11 -7.75 -5.45
CA LYS A 36 -11.92 -8.96 -5.69
C LYS A 36 -13.15 -8.66 -6.55
N ARG A 37 -13.87 -7.58 -6.25
CA ARG A 37 -15.04 -7.18 -7.03
C ARG A 37 -14.68 -6.88 -8.48
N LEU A 38 -13.58 -6.19 -8.75
CA LEU A 38 -13.13 -5.90 -10.11
C LEU A 38 -12.69 -7.15 -10.88
N ILE A 39 -12.08 -8.12 -10.19
CA ILE A 39 -11.74 -9.43 -10.77
C ILE A 39 -13.03 -10.16 -11.20
N GLU A 40 -14.03 -10.21 -10.33
CA GLU A 40 -15.32 -10.86 -10.60
C GLU A 40 -16.13 -10.14 -11.70
N GLU A 41 -16.20 -8.80 -11.66
CA GLU A 41 -17.02 -8.01 -12.59
C GLU A 41 -16.41 -7.91 -14.00
N LYS A 42 -15.07 -7.95 -14.12
CA LYS A 42 -14.37 -7.62 -15.36
C LYS A 42 -13.49 -8.75 -15.91
N GLY A 43 -13.34 -9.85 -15.15
CA GLY A 43 -12.54 -11.01 -15.56
C GLY A 43 -11.02 -10.78 -15.54
N TYR A 44 -10.55 -9.77 -14.81
CA TYR A 44 -9.10 -9.55 -14.65
C TYR A 44 -8.46 -10.66 -13.81
N VAL A 45 -7.22 -11.03 -14.14
CA VAL A 45 -6.43 -11.98 -13.33
C VAL A 45 -5.32 -11.23 -12.63
N VAL A 46 -5.56 -10.87 -11.35
CA VAL A 46 -4.59 -10.15 -10.51
C VAL A 46 -4.45 -10.84 -9.16
N ALA A 47 -3.20 -11.06 -8.75
CA ALA A 47 -2.89 -11.59 -7.43
C ALA A 47 -2.84 -10.47 -6.38
N ILE A 48 -3.34 -10.76 -5.18
CA ILE A 48 -3.21 -9.87 -4.02
C ILE A 48 -2.02 -10.34 -3.20
N MET A 49 -1.03 -9.47 -3.00
CA MET A 49 0.15 -9.73 -2.19
C MET A 49 0.07 -8.92 -0.90
N ILE A 50 0.13 -9.61 0.23
CA ILE A 50 0.23 -9.00 1.55
C ILE A 50 1.71 -8.88 1.91
N ASP A 51 2.15 -7.65 2.10
CA ASP A 51 3.51 -7.32 2.44
C ASP A 51 3.56 -6.93 3.92
N THR A 52 4.08 -7.83 4.73
CA THR A 52 4.18 -7.68 6.19
C THR A 52 5.31 -6.72 6.54
N GLU A 53 5.14 -5.92 7.60
CA GLU A 53 6.16 -5.00 8.10
C GLU A 53 7.47 -5.69 8.48
N GLY A 54 7.38 -6.86 9.11
CA GLY A 54 8.56 -7.60 9.55
C GLY A 54 9.14 -7.04 10.84
N SER A 55 10.36 -7.46 11.17
CA SER A 55 11.08 -6.99 12.36
C SER A 55 11.91 -5.76 12.02
N GLU A 56 11.80 -4.70 12.83
CA GLU A 56 12.59 -3.48 12.67
C GLU A 56 13.36 -3.13 13.95
N ILE A 57 14.65 -2.77 13.80
CA ILE A 57 15.44 -2.17 14.89
C ILE A 57 15.26 -0.66 14.80
N HIS A 58 14.54 -0.10 15.77
CA HIS A 58 14.36 1.34 15.90
C HIS A 58 15.48 1.94 16.75
N MET A 59 16.21 2.91 16.20
CA MET A 59 17.09 3.76 17.01
C MET A 59 16.22 4.73 17.81
N GLY A 60 16.40 4.76 19.13
CA GLY A 60 15.74 5.74 19.98
C GLY A 60 16.15 7.17 19.62
N ASP A 61 15.36 8.14 20.08
CA ASP A 61 15.71 9.56 19.92
C ASP A 61 17.08 9.82 20.56
N LEU A 62 18.08 10.18 19.76
CA LEU A 62 19.47 10.30 20.19
C LEU A 62 19.73 11.58 21.01
N GLY A 63 18.69 12.29 21.44
CA GLY A 63 18.80 13.55 22.19
C GLY A 63 19.60 14.63 21.44
N GLY A 64 19.77 14.47 20.13
CA GLY A 64 20.58 15.34 19.29
C GLY A 64 19.88 16.68 19.08
N ALA A 65 20.60 17.78 19.32
CA ALA A 65 20.11 19.12 19.10
C ALA A 65 19.46 19.26 17.71
N SER A 66 18.29 19.93 17.66
CA SER A 66 17.56 20.26 16.44
C SER A 66 18.53 20.77 15.37
N SER A 67 18.77 19.95 14.34
CA SER A 67 19.54 20.41 13.18
C SER A 67 18.73 21.50 12.48
N THR A 68 19.19 22.74 12.60
CA THR A 68 18.72 23.85 11.78
C THR A 68 19.05 23.52 10.33
N LYS A 69 18.03 23.12 9.55
CA LYS A 69 18.15 23.05 8.09
C LYS A 69 18.52 24.45 7.59
N SER A 70 19.72 24.58 7.03
CA SER A 70 20.10 25.76 6.26
C SER A 70 19.16 25.86 5.06
N LYS A 71 18.46 26.99 4.93
CA LYS A 71 17.67 27.31 3.74
C LYS A 71 18.64 27.70 2.62
N ALA A 72 18.64 26.93 1.54
CA ALA A 72 19.04 27.41 0.23
C ALA A 72 17.84 28.10 -0.45
#